data_AF-A0AAW5E598-F1
#
_entry.id   AF-A0AAW5E598-F1
#
_cell.length_a   1.000
_cell.length_b   1.000
_cell.length_c   1.000
_cell.angle_alpha   90.00
_cell.angle_beta   90.00
_cell.angle_gamma   90.00
#
_symmetry.space_group_name_H-M   'P 1'
#
loop_
_entity.id
_entity.type
_entity.pdbx_description
1 polymer ?
#
loop_
_entity_poly.entity_id
_entity_poly.type
_entity_poly.pdbx_seq_one_letter_code
_entity_poly.pdbx_strand_id
1 'polypeptide(L)'
;MRILFILISIMLLTACDNQSLATVVDKYDVSKLSVDFGNNEAYEIGANSEGMPIFKDAKAALKQAKSDYVEGFKAVAEEFELEPISHDNFQEYKTYGWQITVMDKNIQQQGVDITKFLDIYENSFE
;
A
#
# COMPACT_ATOMS: atom_id res chain seq x y z
N MET A 1 44.65 -22.63 44.89
CA MET A 1 43.47 -22.75 44.01
C MET A 1 42.97 -21.34 43.69
N ARG A 2 43.19 -20.84 42.47
CA ARG A 2 42.61 -19.58 41.99
C ARG A 2 41.34 -19.93 41.22
N ILE A 3 40.19 -19.53 41.75
CA ILE A 3 38.87 -19.76 41.15
C ILE A 3 38.72 -18.78 39.98
N LEU A 4 38.53 -19.34 38.79
CA LEU A 4 38.34 -18.63 37.54
C LEU A 4 36.89 -18.12 37.48
N PHE A 5 36.69 -16.81 37.50
CA PHE A 5 35.39 -16.20 37.25
C PHE A 5 35.09 -16.26 35.74
N ILE A 6 34.14 -17.12 35.36
CA ILE A 6 33.62 -17.19 33.99
C ILE A 6 32.51 -16.13 33.88
N LEU A 7 32.79 -15.04 33.17
CA LEU A 7 31.79 -14.06 32.76
C LEU A 7 31.03 -14.64 31.57
N ILE A 8 29.80 -15.09 31.80
CA ILE A 8 28.87 -15.49 30.74
C ILE A 8 28.37 -14.19 30.09
N SER A 9 28.99 -13.81 28.98
CA SER A 9 28.54 -12.72 28.13
C SER A 9 27.30 -13.20 27.38
N ILE A 10 26.11 -12.85 27.88
CA ILE A 10 24.85 -13.05 27.15
C ILE A 10 24.83 -12.00 26.04
N MET A 11 25.37 -12.34 24.87
CA MET A 11 25.03 -11.64 23.63
C MET A 11 23.55 -11.90 23.37
N LEU A 12 22.70 -10.97 23.81
CA LEU A 12 21.36 -10.80 23.24
C LEU A 12 21.57 -10.34 21.81
N LEU A 13 21.67 -11.30 20.89
CA LEU A 13 21.40 -11.07 19.48
C LEU A 13 19.92 -10.69 19.40
N THR A 14 19.60 -9.40 19.52
CA THR A 14 18.37 -8.89 18.94
C THR A 14 18.52 -9.15 17.45
N ALA A 15 17.99 -10.26 16.97
CA ALA A 15 17.75 -10.43 15.56
C ALA A 15 16.98 -9.17 15.14
N CYS A 16 17.59 -8.34 14.29
CA CYS A 16 16.80 -7.42 13.51
C CYS A 16 15.86 -8.32 12.73
N ASP A 17 14.63 -8.43 13.23
CA ASP A 17 13.53 -9.06 12.53
C ASP A 17 13.44 -8.27 11.22
N ASN A 18 13.99 -8.82 10.14
CA ASN A 18 13.79 -8.32 8.78
C ASN A 18 12.34 -8.63 8.41
N GLN A 19 11.39 -8.03 9.14
CA GLN A 19 9.96 -8.16 8.88
C GLN A 19 9.67 -7.43 7.58
N SER A 20 9.18 -8.19 6.60
CA SER A 20 8.82 -7.68 5.28
C SER A 20 7.78 -6.57 5.39
N LEU A 21 7.98 -5.47 4.65
CA LEU A 21 7.02 -4.38 4.53
C LEU A 21 5.65 -4.84 3.98
N ALA A 22 5.59 -5.99 3.31
CA ALA A 22 4.37 -6.58 2.78
C ALA A 22 3.53 -7.33 3.83
N THR A 23 3.99 -7.42 5.09
CA THR A 23 3.32 -8.21 6.14
C THR A 23 2.64 -7.30 7.15
N VAL A 24 1.36 -7.57 7.43
CA VAL A 24 0.65 -6.90 8.52
C VAL A 24 1.12 -7.46 9.86
N VAL A 25 1.66 -6.59 10.71
CA VAL A 25 2.18 -6.95 12.03
C VAL A 25 1.43 -6.27 13.18
N ASP A 26 0.64 -5.23 12.88
CA ASP A 26 -0.24 -4.57 13.86
C ASP A 26 -1.52 -4.06 13.20
N LYS A 27 -2.48 -3.61 14.02
CA LYS A 27 -3.69 -2.92 13.57
C LYS A 27 -3.35 -1.49 13.15
N TYR A 28 -4.00 -1.02 12.09
CA TYR A 28 -3.93 0.38 11.68
C TYR A 28 -5.24 1.10 12.02
N ASP A 29 -5.15 2.35 12.48
CA ASP A 29 -6.30 3.22 12.69
C ASP A 29 -6.73 3.84 11.34
N VAL A 30 -7.63 3.15 10.65
CA VAL A 30 -8.11 3.54 9.32
C VAL A 30 -8.84 4.89 9.30
N SER A 31 -9.25 5.43 10.46
CA SER A 31 -9.84 6.77 10.54
C SER A 31 -8.84 7.89 10.20
N LYS A 32 -7.54 7.57 10.18
CA LYS A 32 -6.47 8.48 9.76
C LYS A 32 -6.31 8.58 8.25
N LEU A 33 -6.96 7.70 7.48
CA LEU A 33 -6.88 7.70 6.02
C LEU A 33 -7.78 8.78 5.42
N SER A 34 -7.36 9.36 4.30
CA SER A 34 -8.13 10.37 3.55
C SER A 34 -9.09 9.77 2.51
N VAL A 35 -9.24 8.45 2.52
CA VAL A 35 -10.07 7.64 1.62
C VAL A 35 -10.85 6.62 2.46
N ASP A 36 -12.12 6.42 2.11
CA ASP A 36 -12.98 5.41 2.69
C ASP A 36 -13.24 4.32 1.64
N PHE A 37 -12.72 3.13 1.90
CA PHE A 37 -12.90 1.95 1.05
C PHE A 37 -14.18 1.17 1.36
N GLY A 38 -14.97 1.61 2.35
CA GLY A 38 -16.14 0.92 2.84
C GLY A 38 -15.82 -0.43 3.48
N ASN A 39 -16.85 -1.26 3.62
CA ASN A 39 -16.75 -2.59 4.21
C ASN A 39 -16.50 -3.66 3.12
N ASN A 40 -15.34 -3.59 2.45
CA ASN A 40 -14.91 -4.61 1.49
C ASN A 40 -13.66 -5.34 2.02
N GLU A 41 -13.75 -6.67 2.12
CA GLU A 41 -12.66 -7.52 2.63
C GLU A 41 -11.36 -7.37 1.82
N ALA A 42 -11.46 -7.04 0.51
CA ALA A 42 -10.30 -6.80 -0.33
C ALA A 42 -9.48 -5.57 0.08
N TYR A 43 -10.07 -4.64 0.82
CA TYR A 43 -9.43 -3.43 1.32
C TYR A 43 -9.17 -3.47 2.84
N GLU A 44 -9.15 -4.66 3.45
CA GLU A 44 -8.71 -4.75 4.85
C GLU A 44 -7.28 -4.24 5.00
N ILE A 45 -7.08 -3.28 5.91
CA ILE A 45 -5.80 -2.62 6.14
C ILE A 45 -5.25 -2.99 7.52
N GLY A 46 -3.93 -3.14 7.58
CA GLY A 46 -3.15 -3.24 8.80
C GLY A 46 -1.90 -2.37 8.72
N ALA A 47 -1.07 -2.41 9.75
CA ALA A 47 0.21 -1.72 9.78
C ALA A 47 1.36 -2.70 9.48
N ASN A 48 2.31 -2.27 8.65
CA ASN A 48 3.56 -3.00 8.44
C ASN A 48 4.56 -2.75 9.59
N SER A 49 5.77 -3.31 9.50
CA SER A 49 6.82 -3.19 10.52
C SER A 49 7.30 -1.76 10.78
N GLU A 50 6.99 -0.82 9.89
CA GLU A 50 7.30 0.61 10.04
C GLU A 50 6.09 1.43 10.54
N GLY A 51 4.95 0.78 10.80
CA GLY A 51 3.72 1.44 11.20
C GLY A 51 2.94 2.09 10.05
N MET A 52 3.32 1.83 8.80
CA MET A 52 2.65 2.35 7.61
C MET A 52 1.43 1.50 7.25
N PRO A 53 0.34 2.10 6.73
CA PRO A 53 -0.84 1.34 6.33
C PRO A 53 -0.54 0.52 5.07
N ILE A 54 -0.89 -0.76 5.11
CA ILE A 54 -0.84 -1.67 3.96
C ILE A 54 -2.15 -2.46 3.86
N PHE A 55 -2.50 -2.89 2.65
CA PHE A 55 -3.56 -3.88 2.46
C PHE A 55 -3.08 -5.25 2.95
N LYS A 56 -3.94 -5.99 3.65
CA LYS A 56 -3.63 -7.38 4.07
C LYS A 56 -3.31 -8.30 2.90
N ASP A 57 -3.98 -8.09 1.76
CA ASP A 57 -3.68 -8.72 0.48
C ASP A 57 -3.66 -7.65 -0.62
N ALA A 58 -2.47 -7.12 -0.89
CA ALA A 58 -2.28 -6.08 -1.91
C ALA A 58 -2.77 -6.52 -3.31
N LYS A 59 -2.65 -7.81 -3.65
CA LYS A 59 -3.10 -8.32 -4.95
C LYS A 59 -4.62 -8.35 -5.04
N ALA A 60 -5.30 -8.77 -3.99
CA ALA A 60 -6.76 -8.71 -3.92
C ALA A 60 -7.25 -7.26 -3.95
N ALA A 61 -6.60 -6.36 -3.22
CA ALA A 61 -6.90 -4.93 -3.21
C ALA A 61 -6.77 -4.31 -4.61
N LEU A 62 -5.66 -4.57 -5.33
CA LEU A 62 -5.48 -4.06 -6.69
C LEU A 62 -6.52 -4.61 -7.67
N LYS A 63 -6.90 -5.89 -7.52
CA LYS A 63 -7.96 -6.49 -8.34
C LYS A 63 -9.31 -5.82 -8.09
N GLN A 64 -9.64 -5.52 -6.84
CA GLN A 64 -10.87 -4.83 -6.48
C GLN A 64 -10.86 -3.39 -6.99
N ALA A 65 -9.76 -2.65 -6.81
CA ALA A 65 -9.60 -1.28 -7.29
C ALA A 65 -9.82 -1.16 -8.80
N LYS A 66 -9.29 -2.12 -9.58
CA LYS A 66 -9.54 -2.19 -11.04
C LYS A 66 -11.02 -2.27 -11.40
N SER A 67 -11.83 -2.85 -10.54
CA SER A 67 -13.28 -2.98 -10.75
C SER A 67 -14.02 -1.73 -10.28
N ASP A 68 -13.65 -1.18 -9.13
CA ASP A 68 -14.32 -0.03 -8.51
C ASP A 68 -14.01 1.28 -9.25
N TYR A 69 -12.81 1.42 -9.79
CA TYR A 69 -12.31 2.64 -10.44
C TYR A 69 -12.05 2.45 -11.93
N VAL A 70 -12.85 1.59 -12.59
CA VAL A 70 -12.63 1.17 -13.98
C VAL A 70 -12.55 2.35 -14.96
N GLU A 71 -13.37 3.38 -14.77
CA GLU A 71 -13.39 4.55 -15.66
C GLU A 71 -12.19 5.45 -15.40
N GLY A 72 -11.80 5.63 -14.14
CA GLY A 72 -10.60 6.38 -13.75
C GLY A 72 -9.33 5.74 -14.29
N PHE A 73 -9.15 4.43 -14.10
CA PHE A 73 -8.01 3.70 -14.64
C PHE A 73 -7.95 3.79 -16.17
N LYS A 74 -9.10 3.65 -16.84
CA LYS A 74 -9.17 3.80 -18.29
C LYS A 74 -8.80 5.22 -18.74
N ALA A 75 -9.30 6.25 -18.06
CA ALA A 75 -9.01 7.64 -18.41
C ALA A 75 -7.52 7.97 -18.25
N VAL A 76 -6.88 7.52 -17.16
CA VAL A 76 -5.43 7.68 -16.96
C VAL A 76 -4.65 6.98 -18.07
N ALA A 77 -5.01 5.73 -18.40
CA ALA A 77 -4.35 4.98 -19.45
C ALA A 77 -4.45 5.66 -20.82
N GLU A 78 -5.64 6.16 -21.17
CA GLU A 78 -5.90 6.84 -22.46
C GLU A 78 -5.21 8.20 -22.55
N GLU A 79 -5.25 9.01 -21.48
CA GLU A 79 -4.70 10.37 -21.49
C GLU A 79 -3.16 10.39 -21.49
N PHE A 80 -2.54 9.41 -20.82
CA PHE A 80 -1.08 9.34 -20.66
C PHE A 80 -0.43 8.20 -21.47
N GLU A 81 -1.18 7.57 -22.39
CA GLU A 81 -0.71 6.49 -23.28
C GLU A 81 -0.06 5.32 -22.52
N LEU A 82 -0.65 4.92 -21.38
CA LEU A 82 -0.12 3.85 -20.52
C LEU A 82 -0.76 2.49 -20.85
N GLU A 83 0.02 1.43 -20.62
CA GLU A 83 -0.53 0.08 -20.53
C GLU A 83 -1.52 -0.04 -19.36
N PRO A 84 -2.49 -0.96 -19.40
CA PRO A 84 -3.42 -1.18 -18.30
C PRO A 84 -2.68 -1.38 -16.96
N ILE A 85 -3.25 -0.83 -15.89
CA ILE A 85 -2.65 -0.89 -14.55
C ILE A 85 -2.23 -2.31 -14.14
N SER A 86 -1.04 -2.42 -13.59
CA SER A 86 -0.39 -3.62 -13.09
C SER A 86 0.54 -3.27 -11.92
N HIS A 87 1.17 -4.28 -11.32
CA HIS A 87 2.20 -4.02 -10.31
C HIS A 87 3.47 -3.39 -10.89
N ASP A 88 3.73 -3.52 -12.19
CA ASP A 88 4.98 -3.02 -12.77
C ASP A 88 4.90 -1.53 -13.14
N ASN A 89 3.69 -0.99 -13.32
CA ASN A 89 3.44 0.40 -13.75
C ASN A 89 2.57 1.22 -12.78
N PHE A 90 2.30 0.73 -11.57
CA PHE A 90 1.41 1.44 -10.64
C PHE A 90 1.91 2.84 -10.25
N GLN A 91 3.22 3.07 -10.25
CA GLN A 91 3.81 4.37 -9.94
C GLN A 91 3.37 5.46 -10.94
N GLU A 92 3.20 5.10 -12.22
CA GLU A 92 2.70 6.03 -13.25
C GLU A 92 1.26 6.41 -12.96
N TYR A 93 0.41 5.44 -12.63
CA TYR A 93 -0.98 5.68 -12.25
C TYR A 93 -1.12 6.48 -10.95
N LYS A 94 -0.24 6.25 -9.97
CA LYS A 94 -0.19 7.03 -8.73
C LYS A 94 0.11 8.49 -9.04
N THR A 95 1.10 8.73 -9.89
CA THR A 95 1.57 10.06 -10.30
C THR A 95 0.51 10.82 -11.09
N TYR A 96 -0.15 10.16 -12.04
CA TYR A 96 -1.04 10.79 -13.01
C TYR A 96 -2.53 10.74 -12.65
N GLY A 97 -2.95 9.85 -11.73
CA GLY A 97 -4.36 9.63 -11.38
C GLY A 97 -5.14 10.91 -11.09
N TRP A 98 -4.61 11.75 -10.20
CA TRP A 98 -5.23 13.03 -9.83
C TRP A 98 -5.09 14.14 -10.89
N GLN A 99 -4.30 13.92 -11.95
CA GLN A 99 -3.95 14.93 -12.97
C GLN A 99 -4.83 14.85 -14.23
N ILE A 100 -5.71 13.85 -14.35
CA ILE A 100 -6.57 13.68 -15.53
C ILE A 100 -7.42 14.93 -15.80
N THR A 101 -7.50 15.31 -17.07
CA THR A 101 -8.17 16.55 -17.51
C THR A 101 -9.60 16.33 -18.00
N VAL A 102 -10.08 15.08 -17.98
CA VAL A 102 -11.46 14.74 -18.35
C VAL A 102 -12.47 15.57 -17.54
N MET A 103 -13.50 16.11 -18.21
CA MET A 103 -14.48 17.02 -17.59
C MET A 103 -15.57 16.32 -16.76
N ASP A 104 -15.54 14.99 -16.71
CA ASP A 104 -16.48 14.19 -15.91
C ASP A 104 -16.01 14.12 -14.45
N LYS A 105 -16.80 14.67 -13.53
CA LYS A 105 -16.47 14.72 -12.10
C LYS A 105 -16.38 13.35 -11.44
N ASN A 106 -17.14 12.36 -11.90
CA ASN A 106 -17.05 11.00 -11.38
C ASN A 106 -15.70 10.38 -11.74
N ILE A 107 -15.26 10.55 -12.98
CA ILE A 107 -13.98 10.05 -13.44
C ILE A 107 -12.82 10.79 -12.75
N GLN A 108 -12.91 12.12 -12.61
CA GLN A 108 -11.94 12.90 -11.83
C GLN A 108 -11.81 12.41 -10.39
N GLN A 109 -12.94 12.11 -9.73
CA GLN A 109 -12.93 11.59 -8.36
C GLN A 109 -12.29 10.19 -8.29
N GLN A 110 -12.59 9.30 -9.25
CA GLN A 110 -11.90 8.02 -9.35
C GLN A 110 -10.39 8.19 -9.53
N GLY A 111 -9.93 9.17 -10.31
CA GLY A 111 -8.51 9.50 -10.46
C GLY A 111 -7.84 9.88 -9.13
N VAL A 112 -8.50 10.71 -8.31
CA VAL A 112 -8.04 11.04 -6.95
C VAL A 112 -8.00 9.81 -6.05
N ASP A 113 -9.03 8.99 -6.08
CA ASP A 113 -9.13 7.80 -5.23
C ASP A 113 -8.12 6.72 -5.64
N ILE A 114 -7.79 6.60 -6.94
CA ILE A 114 -6.70 5.77 -7.46
C ILE A 114 -5.36 6.21 -6.86
N THR A 115 -5.04 7.50 -6.88
CA THR A 115 -3.78 8.00 -6.29
C THR A 115 -3.69 7.64 -4.80
N LYS A 116 -4.76 7.89 -4.03
CA LYS A 116 -4.80 7.55 -2.59
C LYS A 116 -4.73 6.04 -2.32
N PHE A 117 -5.39 5.23 -3.15
CA PHE A 117 -5.28 3.78 -3.10
C PHE A 117 -3.83 3.33 -3.31
N LEU A 118 -3.15 3.91 -4.32
CA LEU A 118 -1.79 3.53 -4.67
C LEU A 118 -0.76 4.01 -3.63
N ASP A 119 -1.02 5.08 -2.90
CA ASP A 119 -0.22 5.48 -1.72
C ASP A 119 -0.18 4.38 -0.64
N ILE A 120 -1.29 3.68 -0.41
CA ILE A 120 -1.36 2.57 0.56
C ILE A 120 -0.78 1.29 -0.04
N TYR A 121 -1.04 1.04 -1.33
CA TYR A 121 -0.51 -0.12 -2.06
C TYR A 121 1.02 -0.13 -2.05
N GLU A 122 1.65 1.02 -2.28
CA GLU A 122 3.12 1.19 -2.31
C GLU A 122 3.81 0.74 -1.01
N ASN A 123 3.23 1.05 0.15
CA ASN A 123 3.83 0.75 1.47
C ASN A 123 4.09 -0.76 1.72
N SER A 124 3.56 -1.64 0.86
CA SER A 124 3.85 -3.07 0.90
C SER A 124 5.20 -3.43 0.25
N PHE A 125 5.83 -2.48 -0.45
CA PHE A 125 6.97 -2.71 -1.34
C PHE A 125 8.13 -1.75 -1.07
N GLU A 126 7.85 -0.52 -0.66
CA GLU A 126 8.82 0.57 -0.48
C GLU A 126 8.55 1.38 0.79
#